data_AF-A0A8U0PA03-F1
#
_entry.id   AF-A0A8U0PA03-F1
#
_cell.length_a   1.000
_cell.length_b   1.000
_cell.length_c   1.000
_cell.angle_alpha   90.00
_cell.angle_beta   90.00
_cell.angle_gamma   90.00
#
_symmetry.space_group_name_H-M   'P 1'
#
loop_
_entity.id
_entity.type
_entity.pdbx_description
1 polymer ?
#
loop_
_entity_poly.entity_id
_entity_poly.type
_entity_poly.pdbx_seq_one_letter_code
_entity_poly.pdbx_strand_id
1 'polypeptide(L)'
;MQAYLLFSISLCLAVGSLAERPHPCKSPPLVEGSMALTILKEKTFGVEKFSYDAFEERVHLRLLLDQDNHTTYRDTLLLYKEGIAYQIFRHNQTCEKVHFKDPWKPMEIPRDAKFQSQVIIGSLSAPAEGLLVNNWSGTVAEPHDDYLLTFTEFGCLPVHAWWYNIERQTLLSLSFFDMVLGVEDPEVFNPPSFCDKAEPGNDAALTSFFDALI
;
A
#
# COMPACT_ATOMS: atom_id res chain seq x y z
N MET A 1 -16.06 47.97 22.26
CA MET A 1 -14.83 47.13 22.17
C MET A 1 -14.99 45.79 22.88
N GLN A 2 -15.41 45.74 24.15
CA GLN A 2 -15.56 44.49 24.92
C GLN A 2 -16.52 43.46 24.29
N ALA A 3 -17.65 43.90 23.72
CA ALA A 3 -18.62 43.01 23.06
C ALA A 3 -18.08 42.38 21.77
N TYR A 4 -17.26 43.10 21.00
CA TYR A 4 -16.64 42.58 19.78
C TYR A 4 -15.57 41.52 20.09
N LEU A 5 -14.83 41.73 21.18
CA LEU A 5 -13.85 40.75 21.70
C LEU A 5 -14.52 39.47 22.20
N LEU A 6 -15.65 39.59 22.91
CA LEU A 6 -16.42 38.43 23.36
C LEU A 6 -17.05 37.67 22.18
N PHE A 7 -17.54 38.39 21.17
CA PHE A 7 -18.09 37.78 19.96
C PHE A 7 -17.00 37.07 19.14
N SER A 8 -15.80 37.65 19.01
CA SER A 8 -14.67 37.00 18.32
C SER A 8 -14.16 35.77 19.06
N ILE A 9 -14.09 35.82 20.39
CA ILE A 9 -13.67 34.66 21.21
C ILE A 9 -14.71 33.53 21.10
N SER A 10 -16.01 33.85 21.14
CA SER A 10 -17.09 32.88 20.96
C SER A 10 -17.10 32.26 19.55
N LEU A 11 -16.78 33.03 18.52
CA LEU A 11 -16.71 32.54 17.14
C LEU A 11 -15.50 31.61 16.94
N CYS A 12 -14.33 31.93 17.53
CA CYS A 12 -13.16 31.05 17.52
C CYS A 12 -13.40 29.73 18.28
N LEU A 13 -14.12 29.76 19.40
CA LEU A 13 -14.48 28.56 20.16
C LEU A 13 -15.48 27.67 19.40
N ALA A 14 -16.41 28.25 18.66
CA ALA A 14 -17.35 27.50 17.82
C ALA A 14 -16.64 26.80 16.64
N VAL A 15 -15.66 27.46 16.00
CA VAL A 15 -14.88 26.86 14.91
C VAL A 15 -13.96 25.74 15.42
N GLY A 16 -13.40 25.84 16.63
CA GLY A 16 -12.60 24.79 17.25
C GLY A 16 -13.39 23.51 17.59
N SER A 17 -14.72 23.57 17.59
CA SER A 17 -15.59 22.41 17.85
C SER A 17 -15.94 21.58 16.61
N LEU A 18 -15.53 22.04 15.42
CA LEU A 18 -15.56 21.27 14.16
C LEU A 18 -14.21 20.61 13.85
N ALA A 19 -13.46 20.16 14.87
CA ALA A 19 -12.43 19.17 14.63
C ALA A 19 -13.14 17.89 14.16
N GLU A 20 -13.31 17.77 12.85
CA GLU A 20 -13.89 16.60 12.21
C GLU A 20 -13.03 15.41 12.61
N ARG A 21 -13.65 14.37 13.17
CA ARG A 21 -12.92 13.17 13.55
C ARG A 21 -12.27 12.60 12.29
N PRO A 22 -11.04 12.06 12.38
CA PRO A 22 -10.44 11.37 11.26
C PRO A 22 -11.45 10.40 10.65
N HIS A 23 -11.61 10.46 9.34
CA HIS A 23 -12.52 9.61 8.59
C HIS A 23 -11.69 8.72 7.64
N PRO A 24 -12.20 7.54 7.26
CA PRO A 24 -11.58 6.74 6.22
C PRO A 24 -11.37 7.58 4.95
N CYS A 25 -10.24 7.38 4.29
CA CYS A 25 -9.85 8.10 3.09
C CYS A 25 -9.24 7.13 2.07
N LYS A 26 -9.08 7.60 0.84
CA LYS A 26 -8.47 6.86 -0.28
C LYS A 26 -7.21 7.58 -0.73
N SER A 27 -6.15 6.82 -0.99
CA SER A 27 -4.90 7.36 -1.52
C SER A 27 -5.09 8.00 -2.90
N PRO A 28 -4.21 8.92 -3.30
CA PRO A 28 -4.17 9.43 -4.66
C PRO A 28 -4.07 8.29 -5.68
N PRO A 29 -4.69 8.46 -6.87
CA PRO A 29 -4.85 7.37 -7.82
C PRO A 29 -3.57 6.99 -8.56
N LEU A 30 -2.55 7.85 -8.55
CA LEU A 30 -1.25 7.60 -9.16
C LEU A 30 -0.18 7.83 -8.10
N VAL A 31 0.61 6.81 -7.82
CA VAL A 31 1.65 6.86 -6.82
C VAL A 31 2.79 5.92 -7.22
N GLU A 32 4.02 6.36 -7.02
CA GLU A 32 5.19 5.48 -7.02
C GLU A 32 5.97 5.66 -5.73
N GLY A 33 6.71 4.64 -5.33
CA GLY A 33 7.50 4.72 -4.11
C GLY A 33 8.27 3.43 -3.84
N SER A 34 8.78 3.36 -2.62
CA SER A 34 9.44 2.17 -2.13
C SER A 34 8.69 1.57 -0.95
N MET A 35 8.82 0.25 -0.78
CA MET A 35 8.18 -0.47 0.31
C MET A 35 9.15 -1.50 0.89
N ALA A 36 9.15 -1.66 2.20
CA ALA A 36 9.79 -2.79 2.87
C ALA A 36 8.70 -3.77 3.30
N LEU A 37 8.90 -5.05 3.02
CA LEU A 37 7.98 -6.10 3.41
C LEU A 37 8.65 -7.08 4.37
N THR A 38 7.88 -7.56 5.33
CA THR A 38 8.26 -8.66 6.21
C THR A 38 7.14 -9.68 6.24
N ILE A 39 7.48 -10.94 5.99
CA ILE A 39 6.54 -12.06 6.04
C ILE A 39 7.07 -13.10 7.01
N LEU A 40 6.43 -13.20 8.17
CA LEU A 40 6.99 -13.93 9.31
C LEU A 40 7.03 -15.45 9.06
N LYS A 41 5.99 -15.99 8.43
CA LYS A 41 5.83 -17.44 8.24
C LYS A 41 6.86 -17.98 7.23
N GLU A 42 7.14 -17.24 6.18
CA GLU A 42 8.10 -17.56 5.12
C GLU A 42 9.52 -17.10 5.47
N LYS A 43 9.69 -16.35 6.57
CA LYS A 43 10.94 -15.70 6.99
C LYS A 43 11.54 -14.81 5.91
N THR A 44 10.67 -14.13 5.17
CA THR A 44 11.06 -13.29 4.04
C THR A 44 11.12 -11.83 4.47
N PHE A 45 12.22 -11.17 4.15
CA PHE A 45 12.34 -9.72 4.19
C PHE A 45 12.58 -9.21 2.78
N GLY A 46 12.01 -8.08 2.40
CA GLY A 46 12.24 -7.54 1.07
C GLY A 46 12.17 -6.03 1.02
N VAL A 47 12.85 -5.48 0.02
CA VAL A 47 12.72 -4.08 -0.37
C VAL A 47 12.19 -4.04 -1.79
N GLU A 48 11.21 -3.18 -2.00
CA GLU A 48 10.45 -3.07 -3.24
C GLU A 48 10.46 -1.65 -3.76
N LYS A 49 10.45 -1.50 -5.09
CA LYS A 49 9.88 -0.34 -5.76
C LYS A 49 8.54 -0.70 -6.36
N PHE A 50 7.52 0.10 -6.08
CA PHE A 50 6.18 -0.08 -6.64
C PHE A 50 5.75 1.13 -7.47
N SER A 51 4.96 0.86 -8.51
CA SER A 51 4.19 1.86 -9.25
C SER A 51 2.72 1.46 -9.22
N TYR A 52 1.85 2.39 -8.85
CA TYR A 52 0.43 2.16 -8.60
C TYR A 52 -0.41 3.11 -9.46
N ASP A 53 -1.35 2.54 -10.21
CA ASP A 53 -2.31 3.29 -11.02
C ASP A 53 -3.73 2.74 -10.82
N ALA A 54 -4.53 3.51 -10.09
CA ALA A 54 -5.91 3.21 -9.78
C ALA A 54 -6.91 3.56 -10.89
N PHE A 55 -6.52 4.35 -11.89
CA PHE A 55 -7.39 4.64 -13.03
C PHE A 55 -7.45 3.43 -13.96
N GLU A 56 -6.29 2.81 -14.19
CA GLU A 56 -6.15 1.63 -15.03
C GLU A 56 -6.11 0.31 -14.26
N GLU A 57 -6.24 0.36 -12.92
CA GLU A 57 -6.22 -0.79 -12.01
C GLU A 57 -5.01 -1.70 -12.28
N ARG A 58 -3.82 -1.12 -12.15
CA ARG A 58 -2.55 -1.79 -12.44
C ARG A 58 -1.50 -1.45 -11.41
N VAL A 59 -0.67 -2.44 -11.12
CA VAL A 59 0.41 -2.34 -10.15
C VAL A 59 1.65 -3.00 -10.71
N HIS A 60 2.79 -2.33 -10.61
CA HIS A 60 4.07 -2.90 -10.98
C HIS A 60 4.95 -2.99 -9.74
N LEU A 61 5.35 -4.21 -9.38
CA LEU A 61 6.15 -4.52 -8.20
C LEU A 61 7.55 -4.97 -8.64
N ARG A 62 8.60 -4.39 -8.06
CA ARG A 62 10.00 -4.80 -8.28
C ARG A 62 10.66 -5.09 -6.96
N LEU A 63 10.71 -6.36 -6.61
CA LEU A 63 11.05 -6.90 -5.29
C LEU A 63 12.48 -7.45 -5.28
N LEU A 64 13.22 -7.11 -4.24
CA LEU A 64 14.41 -7.82 -3.80
C LEU A 64 14.07 -8.52 -2.49
N LEU A 65 13.89 -9.83 -2.56
CA LEU A 65 13.52 -10.68 -1.43
C LEU A 65 14.75 -11.39 -0.89
N ASP A 66 14.97 -11.33 0.41
CA ASP A 66 15.93 -12.16 1.13
C ASP A 66 15.15 -13.21 1.93
N GLN A 67 15.40 -14.47 1.60
CA GLN A 67 14.82 -15.63 2.26
C GLN A 67 15.95 -16.65 2.51
N ASP A 68 16.17 -17.01 3.77
CA ASP A 68 17.21 -17.96 4.20
C ASP A 68 18.63 -17.65 3.66
N ASN A 69 19.02 -16.37 3.62
CA ASN A 69 20.28 -15.85 3.03
C ASN A 69 20.39 -16.01 1.51
N HIS A 70 19.26 -16.19 0.82
CA HIS A 70 19.19 -16.20 -0.63
C HIS A 70 18.42 -14.99 -1.12
N THR A 71 19.10 -14.14 -1.90
CA THR A 71 18.47 -12.97 -2.51
C THR A 71 17.85 -13.34 -3.85
N THR A 72 16.53 -13.14 -3.98
CA THR A 72 15.76 -13.35 -5.21
C THR A 72 15.21 -12.01 -5.70
N TYR A 73 15.32 -11.76 -7.00
CA TYR A 73 14.68 -10.63 -7.65
C TYR A 73 13.36 -11.07 -8.29
N ARG A 74 12.26 -10.38 -7.98
CA ARG A 74 10.99 -10.54 -8.69
C ARG A 74 10.55 -9.22 -9.30
N ASP A 75 10.02 -9.30 -10.51
CA ASP A 75 9.44 -8.19 -11.23
C ASP A 75 8.06 -8.66 -11.72
N THR A 76 7.01 -8.12 -11.10
CA THR A 76 5.63 -8.57 -11.29
C THR A 76 4.76 -7.40 -11.71
N LEU A 77 4.19 -7.48 -12.92
CA LEU A 77 3.24 -6.50 -13.45
C LEU A 77 1.83 -7.10 -13.37
N LEU A 78 0.96 -6.49 -12.57
CA LEU A 78 -0.44 -6.86 -12.37
C LEU A 78 -1.35 -5.93 -13.17
N LEU A 79 -2.14 -6.49 -14.08
CA LEU A 79 -3.09 -5.77 -14.93
C LEU A 79 -4.51 -6.27 -14.62
N TYR A 80 -5.17 -5.65 -13.63
CA TYR A 80 -6.44 -6.17 -13.09
C TYR A 80 -7.58 -6.11 -14.11
N LYS A 81 -7.66 -5.04 -14.91
CA LYS A 81 -8.66 -4.91 -15.99
C LYS A 81 -8.55 -6.02 -17.03
N GLU A 82 -7.34 -6.51 -17.28
CA GLU A 82 -7.07 -7.59 -18.22
C GLU A 82 -7.20 -8.99 -17.59
N GLY A 83 -7.18 -9.07 -16.25
CA GLY A 83 -7.13 -10.35 -15.53
C GLY A 83 -5.84 -11.12 -15.79
N ILE A 84 -4.73 -10.38 -15.95
CA ILE A 84 -3.41 -10.93 -16.31
C ILE A 84 -2.36 -10.40 -15.35
N ALA A 85 -1.39 -11.26 -15.02
CA ALA A 85 -0.13 -10.85 -14.44
C ALA A 85 1.04 -11.34 -15.29
N TYR A 86 2.13 -10.57 -15.29
CA TYR A 86 3.41 -10.93 -15.88
C TYR A 86 4.45 -11.08 -14.79
N GLN A 87 5.14 -12.20 -14.76
CA GLN A 87 6.41 -12.35 -14.05
C GLN A 87 7.55 -12.14 -15.05
N ILE A 88 8.38 -11.13 -14.83
CA ILE A 88 9.35 -10.64 -15.81
C ILE A 88 10.78 -11.01 -15.36
N PHE A 89 11.42 -11.90 -16.11
CA PHE A 89 12.79 -12.33 -15.84
C PHE A 89 13.77 -11.53 -16.69
N ARG A 90 14.11 -10.32 -16.24
CA ARG A 90 14.94 -9.36 -17.01
C ARG A 90 16.29 -9.92 -17.45
N HIS A 91 16.96 -10.69 -16.58
CA HIS A 91 18.26 -11.29 -16.91
C HIS A 91 18.17 -12.27 -18.08
N ASN A 92 17.10 -13.06 -18.12
CA ASN A 92 16.92 -14.10 -19.14
C ASN A 92 16.14 -13.58 -20.36
N GLN A 93 15.60 -12.36 -20.28
CA GLN A 93 14.68 -11.79 -21.28
C GLN A 93 13.51 -12.73 -21.59
N THR A 94 12.92 -13.30 -20.53
CA THR A 94 11.76 -14.17 -20.61
C THR A 94 10.65 -13.67 -19.70
N CYS A 95 9.40 -14.03 -19.99
CA CYS A 95 8.25 -13.70 -19.14
C CYS A 95 7.35 -14.91 -18.98
N GLU A 96 6.77 -15.04 -17.80
CA GLU A 96 5.62 -15.90 -17.59
C GLU A 96 4.37 -15.03 -17.52
N LYS A 97 3.38 -15.36 -18.36
CA LYS A 97 2.07 -14.73 -18.35
C LYS A 97 1.11 -15.66 -17.62
N VAL A 98 0.36 -15.14 -16.65
CA VAL A 98 -0.59 -15.94 -15.86
C VAL A 98 -1.94 -15.25 -15.79
N HIS A 99 -2.99 -16.07 -15.70
CA HIS A 99 -4.33 -15.58 -15.40
C HIS A 99 -4.41 -15.15 -13.94
N PHE A 100 -4.80 -13.90 -13.72
CA PHE A 100 -4.87 -13.28 -12.40
C PHE A 100 -6.30 -12.86 -12.10
N LYS A 101 -6.87 -13.36 -10.99
CA LYS A 101 -8.31 -13.25 -10.68
C LYS A 101 -8.61 -12.50 -9.38
N ASP A 102 -7.61 -11.98 -8.67
CA ASP A 102 -7.84 -11.20 -7.46
C ASP A 102 -8.58 -9.90 -7.84
N PRO A 103 -9.69 -9.54 -7.17
CA PRO A 103 -10.34 -8.26 -7.41
C PRO A 103 -9.43 -7.09 -7.07
N TRP A 104 -9.59 -6.00 -7.81
CA TRP A 104 -8.92 -4.74 -7.51
C TRP A 104 -9.28 -4.25 -6.12
N LYS A 105 -8.25 -4.03 -5.29
CA LYS A 105 -8.37 -3.44 -3.97
C LYS A 105 -7.61 -2.12 -3.98
N PRO A 106 -8.30 -0.97 -3.95
CA PRO A 106 -7.62 0.31 -3.92
C PRO A 106 -6.82 0.47 -2.62
N MET A 107 -5.80 1.32 -2.69
CA MET A 107 -5.06 1.76 -1.52
C MET A 107 -5.93 2.74 -0.73
N GLU A 108 -6.69 2.22 0.23
CA GLU A 108 -7.65 3.00 1.02
C GLU A 108 -7.83 2.43 2.42
N ILE A 109 -8.38 3.26 3.31
CA ILE A 109 -8.89 2.80 4.59
C ILE A 109 -10.30 2.25 4.37
N PRO A 110 -10.59 0.98 4.73
CA PRO A 110 -11.94 0.43 4.62
C PRO A 110 -12.97 1.27 5.38
N ARG A 111 -14.18 1.39 4.83
CA ARG A 111 -15.24 2.25 5.43
C ARG A 111 -15.71 1.78 6.79
N ASP A 112 -15.58 0.49 7.06
CA ASP A 112 -15.91 -0.18 8.31
C ASP A 112 -14.71 -0.29 9.27
N ALA A 113 -13.54 0.22 8.88
CA ALA A 113 -12.38 0.28 9.75
C ALA A 113 -12.65 1.16 10.98
N LYS A 114 -12.16 0.71 12.14
CA LYS A 114 -12.27 1.41 13.40
C LYS A 114 -11.07 2.32 13.58
N PHE A 115 -11.33 3.61 13.77
CA PHE A 115 -10.30 4.56 14.18
C PHE A 115 -9.75 4.16 15.55
N GLN A 116 -8.42 4.07 15.66
CA GLN A 116 -7.72 3.70 16.88
C GLN A 116 -7.07 4.90 17.56
N SER A 117 -6.25 5.63 16.80
CA SER A 117 -5.48 6.75 17.35
C SER A 117 -4.97 7.67 16.25
N GLN A 118 -4.67 8.90 16.63
CA GLN A 118 -3.89 9.83 15.84
C GLN A 118 -2.60 10.13 16.60
N VAL A 119 -1.46 9.95 15.94
CA VAL A 119 -0.13 10.07 16.55
C VAL A 119 0.84 10.76 15.60
N ILE A 120 1.98 11.19 16.14
CA ILE A 120 3.09 11.73 15.35
C ILE A 120 4.21 10.70 15.33
N ILE A 121 4.55 10.24 14.13
CA ILE A 121 5.74 9.43 13.91
C ILE A 121 6.95 10.36 13.81
N GLY A 122 8.04 10.04 14.49
CA GLY A 122 9.23 10.88 14.56
C GLY A 122 9.27 11.73 15.83
N SER A 123 9.56 13.02 15.70
CA SER A 123 9.78 13.93 16.81
C SER A 123 8.85 15.16 16.75
N LEU A 124 8.44 15.61 17.93
CA LEU A 124 7.71 16.86 18.14
C LEU A 124 8.63 18.05 18.45
N SER A 125 9.95 17.82 18.47
CA SER A 125 10.93 18.76 19.00
C SER A 125 11.25 19.90 18.02
N ALA A 126 11.14 19.66 16.72
CA ALA A 126 11.31 20.70 15.71
C ALA A 126 10.35 20.53 14.51
N PRO A 127 10.10 21.61 13.73
CA PRO A 127 9.32 21.53 12.51
C PRO A 127 9.88 20.51 11.52
N ALA A 128 8.99 19.81 10.82
CA ALA A 128 9.31 18.78 9.82
C ALA A 128 10.03 17.51 10.35
N GLU A 129 10.18 17.33 11.67
CA GLU A 129 10.68 16.08 12.26
C GLU A 129 9.58 15.05 12.53
N GLY A 130 8.31 15.44 12.39
CA GLY A 130 7.15 14.64 12.72
C GLY A 130 6.19 14.49 11.56
N LEU A 131 5.64 13.28 11.41
CA LEU A 131 4.58 12.96 10.46
C LEU A 131 3.29 12.64 11.22
N LEU A 132 2.25 13.44 11.01
CA LEU A 132 0.93 13.21 11.60
C LEU A 132 0.22 12.06 10.86
N VAL A 133 -0.16 11.03 11.60
CA VAL A 133 -0.78 9.82 11.05
C VAL A 133 -1.98 9.37 11.87
N ASN A 134 -2.88 8.65 11.21
CA ASN A 134 -4.02 7.98 11.81
C ASN A 134 -3.87 6.47 11.70
N ASN A 135 -4.21 5.77 12.78
CA ASN A 135 -4.22 4.33 12.87
C ASN A 135 -5.65 3.80 12.83
N TRP A 136 -5.85 2.78 12.02
CA TRP A 136 -7.14 2.17 11.74
C TRP A 136 -7.02 0.67 11.86
N SER A 137 -8.01 0.01 12.45
CA SER A 137 -8.01 -1.45 12.55
C SER A 137 -9.30 -2.05 12.06
N GLY A 138 -9.23 -3.32 11.74
CA GLY A 138 -10.40 -4.13 11.42
C GLY A 138 -9.98 -5.56 11.15
N THR A 139 -10.86 -6.30 10.51
CA THR A 139 -10.64 -7.71 10.18
C THR A 139 -11.09 -7.91 8.75
N VAL A 140 -10.29 -8.57 7.92
CA VAL A 140 -10.73 -8.93 6.57
C VAL A 140 -11.77 -10.05 6.65
N ALA A 141 -12.82 -9.99 5.83
CA ALA A 141 -13.91 -10.98 5.89
C ALA A 141 -13.41 -12.41 5.66
N GLU A 142 -12.48 -12.59 4.72
CA GLU A 142 -11.77 -13.84 4.49
C GLU A 142 -10.29 -13.48 4.21
N PRO A 143 -9.31 -14.11 4.88
CA PRO A 143 -9.44 -15.30 5.71
C PRO A 143 -9.60 -15.01 7.22
N HIS A 144 -10.18 -13.87 7.63
CA HIS A 144 -10.25 -13.43 9.05
C HIS A 144 -8.89 -13.07 9.66
N ASP A 145 -8.06 -12.38 8.89
CA ASP A 145 -6.86 -11.72 9.44
C ASP A 145 -7.24 -10.35 10.00
N ASP A 146 -6.73 -10.05 11.18
CA ASP A 146 -6.80 -8.71 11.74
C ASP A 146 -5.80 -7.81 11.03
N TYR A 147 -6.18 -6.57 10.81
CA TYR A 147 -5.31 -5.58 10.20
C TYR A 147 -5.15 -4.33 11.06
N LEU A 148 -3.98 -3.71 10.91
CA LEU A 148 -3.69 -2.36 11.39
C LEU A 148 -3.11 -1.56 10.23
N LEU A 149 -3.75 -0.45 9.90
CA LEU A 149 -3.38 0.45 8.83
C LEU A 149 -3.01 1.80 9.42
N THR A 150 -1.85 2.31 9.04
CA THR A 150 -1.37 3.65 9.41
C THR A 150 -1.29 4.48 8.14
N PHE A 151 -2.07 5.56 8.08
CA PHE A 151 -2.12 6.48 6.95
C PHE A 151 -1.78 7.89 7.41
N THR A 152 -1.17 8.70 6.54
CA THR A 152 -1.00 10.13 6.80
C THR A 152 -2.36 10.81 6.98
N GLU A 153 -2.45 11.73 7.94
CA GLU A 153 -3.65 12.59 8.08
C GLU A 153 -3.87 13.38 6.79
N PHE A 154 -2.78 13.94 6.25
CA PHE A 154 -2.81 14.75 5.05
C PHE A 154 -2.33 13.96 3.84
N GLY A 155 -3.14 13.95 2.77
CA GLY A 155 -2.82 13.26 1.51
C GLY A 155 -3.18 11.77 1.48
N CYS A 156 -3.59 11.17 2.61
CA CYS A 156 -4.03 9.79 2.70
C CYS A 156 -3.02 8.78 2.13
N LEU A 157 -1.75 8.89 2.47
CA LEU A 157 -0.72 7.96 2.01
C LEU A 157 -0.52 6.87 3.06
N PRO A 158 -0.46 5.57 2.70
CA PRO A 158 -0.05 4.54 3.64
C PRO A 158 1.36 4.82 4.13
N VAL A 159 1.55 4.66 5.43
CA VAL A 159 2.86 4.64 6.07
C VAL A 159 3.21 3.21 6.44
N HIS A 160 2.22 2.47 6.95
CA HIS A 160 2.40 1.10 7.40
C HIS A 160 1.09 0.32 7.29
N ALA A 161 1.16 -0.96 6.94
CA ALA A 161 0.01 -1.84 6.89
C ALA A 161 0.38 -3.25 7.34
N TRP A 162 -0.33 -3.78 8.33
CA TRP A 162 -0.14 -5.14 8.85
C TRP A 162 -1.39 -5.96 8.64
N TRP A 163 -1.21 -7.21 8.24
CA TRP A 163 -2.22 -8.26 8.34
C TRP A 163 -1.63 -9.38 9.16
N TYR A 164 -2.33 -9.79 10.21
CA TYR A 164 -1.85 -10.80 11.12
C TYR A 164 -2.96 -11.70 11.60
N ASN A 165 -2.59 -12.93 11.95
CA ASN A 165 -3.45 -13.85 12.66
C ASN A 165 -2.61 -14.60 13.68
N ILE A 166 -2.94 -14.37 14.95
CA ILE A 166 -2.19 -14.89 16.09
C ILE A 166 -2.30 -16.42 16.15
N GLU A 167 -3.47 -16.98 15.85
CA GLU A 167 -3.72 -18.42 15.88
C GLU A 167 -2.91 -19.17 14.81
N ARG A 168 -2.81 -18.58 13.62
CA ARG A 168 -2.03 -19.11 12.49
C ARG A 168 -0.57 -18.67 12.50
N GLN A 169 -0.19 -17.82 13.43
CA GLN A 169 1.14 -17.20 13.53
C GLN A 169 1.59 -16.55 12.22
N THR A 170 0.65 -15.94 11.49
CA THR A 170 0.93 -15.20 10.25
C THR A 170 1.07 -13.72 10.55
N LEU A 171 2.03 -13.09 9.88
CA LEU A 171 2.20 -11.64 9.83
C LEU A 171 2.76 -11.28 8.47
N LEU A 172 2.04 -10.39 7.78
CA LEU A 172 2.55 -9.59 6.68
C LEU A 172 2.61 -8.15 7.15
N SER A 173 3.78 -7.53 7.05
CA SER A 173 4.01 -6.12 7.39
C SER A 173 4.58 -5.39 6.19
N LEU A 174 3.95 -4.29 5.79
CA LEU A 174 4.35 -3.44 4.67
C LEU A 174 4.61 -2.02 5.15
N SER A 175 5.84 -1.53 5.02
CA SER A 175 6.24 -0.15 5.34
C SER A 175 6.50 0.62 4.07
N PHE A 176 5.85 1.76 3.88
CA PHE A 176 5.94 2.55 2.66
C PHE A 176 6.79 3.80 2.90
N PHE A 177 7.65 4.15 1.95
CA PHE A 177 8.55 5.29 2.03
C PHE A 177 8.92 5.81 0.64
N ASP A 178 9.51 7.00 0.61
CA ASP A 178 9.91 7.70 -0.63
C ASP A 178 8.79 7.79 -1.66
N MET A 179 7.55 7.94 -1.19
CA MET A 179 6.37 7.99 -2.04
C MET A 179 6.24 9.35 -2.73
N VAL A 180 5.97 9.31 -4.02
CA VAL A 180 5.72 10.48 -4.88
C VAL A 180 4.36 10.33 -5.52
N LEU A 181 3.62 11.45 -5.60
CA LEU A 181 2.34 11.49 -6.30
C LEU A 181 2.58 11.53 -7.80
N GLY A 182 1.86 10.69 -8.55
CA GLY A 182 2.09 10.46 -9.96
C GLY A 182 2.94 9.21 -10.20
N VAL A 183 3.21 8.96 -11.48
CA VAL A 183 4.17 7.95 -11.95
C VAL A 183 5.05 8.66 -12.98
N GLU A 184 6.36 8.69 -12.74
CA GLU A 184 7.28 9.49 -13.56
C GLU A 184 7.41 8.92 -14.98
N ASP A 185 7.52 7.59 -15.08
CA ASP A 185 7.59 6.84 -16.33
C ASP A 185 6.35 5.96 -16.52
N PRO A 186 5.35 6.35 -17.33
CA PRO A 186 4.17 5.55 -17.58
C PRO A 186 4.45 4.20 -18.26
N GLU A 187 5.60 4.05 -18.93
CA GLU A 187 5.97 2.83 -19.65
C GLU A 187 6.30 1.66 -18.71
N VAL A 188 6.47 1.92 -17.40
CA VAL A 188 6.66 0.86 -16.40
C VAL A 188 5.52 -0.16 -16.39
N PHE A 189 4.32 0.27 -16.80
CA PHE A 189 3.15 -0.60 -16.87
C PHE A 189 3.00 -1.35 -18.20
N ASN A 190 3.91 -1.15 -19.15
CA ASN A 190 3.92 -1.89 -20.40
C ASN A 190 4.85 -3.10 -20.26
N PRO A 191 4.38 -4.33 -20.55
CA PRO A 191 5.26 -5.49 -20.53
C PRO A 191 6.38 -5.31 -21.57
N PRO A 192 7.64 -5.66 -21.25
CA PRO A 192 8.73 -5.61 -22.22
C PRO A 192 8.43 -6.43 -23.48
N SER A 193 8.99 -6.04 -24.63
CA SER A 193 8.73 -6.72 -25.92
C SER A 193 9.11 -8.20 -25.95
N PHE A 194 10.02 -8.65 -25.11
CA PHE A 194 10.32 -10.09 -24.99
C PHE A 194 9.18 -10.89 -24.32
N CYS A 195 8.18 -10.23 -23.72
CA CYS A 195 6.95 -10.84 -23.22
C CYS A 195 5.89 -11.07 -24.31
N ASP A 196 6.05 -10.55 -25.54
CA ASP A 196 5.03 -10.60 -26.60
C ASP A 196 4.57 -12.03 -26.95
N LYS A 197 5.47 -13.00 -26.77
CA LYS A 197 5.24 -14.42 -27.07
C LYS A 197 4.80 -15.24 -25.86
N ALA A 198 4.66 -14.62 -24.69
CA ALA A 198 4.25 -15.32 -23.48
C ALA A 198 2.75 -15.65 -23.56
N GLU A 199 2.43 -16.93 -23.65
CA GLU A 199 1.05 -17.42 -23.57
C GLU A 199 0.64 -17.59 -22.10
N PRO A 200 -0.62 -17.30 -21.74
CA PRO A 200 -1.11 -17.51 -20.38
C PRO A 200 -0.96 -18.98 -19.97
N GLY A 201 -0.13 -19.26 -18.97
CA GLY A 201 -0.05 -20.55 -18.32
C GLY A 201 -1.24 -20.78 -17.37
N ASN A 202 -1.58 -22.05 -17.13
CA ASN A 202 -2.57 -22.45 -16.13
C ASN A 202 -2.00 -22.53 -14.69
N ASP A 203 -0.78 -22.01 -14.47
CA ASP A 203 -0.05 -22.26 -13.24
C ASP A 203 -0.62 -21.47 -12.05
N ALA A 204 -0.75 -22.15 -10.92
CA ALA A 204 -1.58 -21.74 -9.79
C ALA A 204 -0.83 -20.92 -8.71
N ALA A 205 0.39 -20.45 -9.00
CA ALA A 205 1.24 -19.83 -7.98
C ALA A 205 0.87 -18.36 -7.68
N LEU A 206 0.40 -17.60 -8.66
CA LEU A 206 0.08 -16.17 -8.52
C LEU A 206 -1.43 -15.95 -8.65
N THR A 207 -2.15 -16.09 -7.53
CA THR A 207 -3.61 -16.01 -7.48
C THR A 207 -4.14 -14.76 -6.79
N SER A 208 -3.30 -14.13 -5.97
CA SER A 208 -3.63 -12.95 -5.16
C SER A 208 -2.53 -11.90 -5.21
N PHE A 209 -2.85 -10.66 -4.81
CA PHE A 209 -1.83 -9.63 -4.58
C PHE A 209 -0.76 -10.08 -3.58
N PHE A 210 -1.14 -10.87 -2.56
CA PHE A 210 -0.18 -11.39 -1.58
C PHE A 210 0.83 -12.34 -2.21
N ASP A 211 0.39 -13.19 -3.15
CA ASP A 211 1.30 -14.08 -3.89
C ASP A 211 2.28 -13.28 -4.76
N ALA A 212 1.91 -12.05 -5.16
CA ALA A 212 2.79 -11.17 -5.92
C ALA A 212 3.96 -10.61 -5.08
N LEU A 213 3.83 -10.63 -3.74
CA LEU A 213 4.81 -10.12 -2.78
C LEU A 213 5.82 -11.18 -2.30
N ILE A 214 5.63 -12.45 -2.67
CA ILE A 214 6.41 -13.62 -2.25
C ILE A 214 7.06 -14.24 -3.49
#